data_AF-A0A8H3WY04-F1
#
_entry.id   AF-A0A8H3WY04-F1
#
_cell.length_a   1.000
_cell.length_b   1.000
_cell.length_c   1.000
_cell.angle_alpha   90.00
_cell.angle_beta   90.00
_cell.angle_gamma   90.00
#
_symmetry.space_group_name_H-M   'P 1'
#
loop_
_entity.id
_entity.type
_entity.pdbx_description
1 polymer ?
#
loop_
_entity_poly.entity_id
_entity_poly.type
_entity_poly.pdbx_seq_one_letter_code
_entity_poly.pdbx_strand_id
1 'polypeptide(L)'
;MVAWGIVMTIMAFVKNFSQLMTASLFFAGAAIAGAFNSFLAFSITSLDGKFGLNGWQWLFMIDGVVTVIIAFLSYFIFPDYAETATWLTENERKLAIERIRLDTGESAYSTHFDKFQIIQAFKDLKIYIFMVIYFCIVVILFSFAFFIPSIVNGLGFNTVISQLLSSPPFIFGCISSIIIAKLSGRYKVYGPYLIFNLLISMMGYILLIVPSDTTSLKYIGACIAGLGIFACIPTSLTWLTSNLAGDSKRAVGSAMMIAWGNIGGVVSGQLYRSSDAPAYKTGHSVALSLLAVAVILSIIQYYLLNRANKYKLKDPERFLKGLNEEEVMNLGDLHPSFIYSL
;
A
#
# COMPACT_ATOMS: atom_id res chain seq x y z
N MET A 1 -2.76 -8.58 -11.83
CA MET A 1 -1.49 -9.23 -12.19
C MET A 1 -0.68 -8.40 -13.18
N VAL A 2 -1.26 -7.93 -14.30
CA VAL A 2 -0.55 -7.07 -15.29
C VAL A 2 0.10 -5.83 -14.67
N ALA A 3 -0.63 -5.08 -13.84
CA ALA A 3 -0.09 -3.88 -13.18
C ALA A 3 1.12 -4.18 -12.26
N TRP A 4 1.12 -5.34 -11.58
CA TRP A 4 2.26 -5.78 -10.74
C TRP A 4 3.45 -6.22 -11.60
N GLY A 5 3.22 -6.83 -12.76
CA GLY A 5 4.26 -7.14 -13.75
C GLY A 5 4.89 -5.87 -14.33
N ILE A 6 4.10 -4.82 -14.57
CA ILE A 6 4.58 -3.50 -14.99
C ILE A 6 5.43 -2.85 -13.89
N VAL A 7 5.05 -2.99 -12.62
CA VAL A 7 5.86 -2.49 -11.50
C VAL A 7 7.19 -3.22 -11.41
N MET A 8 7.20 -4.55 -11.56
CA MET A 8 8.43 -5.35 -11.55
C MET A 8 9.36 -4.98 -12.71
N THR A 9 8.83 -4.75 -13.92
CA THR A 9 9.64 -4.26 -15.04
C THR A 9 10.14 -2.85 -14.79
N ILE A 10 9.32 -1.93 -14.27
CA ILE A 10 9.77 -0.58 -13.88
C ILE A 10 10.86 -0.63 -12.80
N MET A 11 10.77 -1.53 -11.82
CA MET A 11 11.81 -1.77 -10.82
C MET A 11 13.15 -2.15 -11.46
N ALA A 12 13.12 -3.01 -12.49
CA ALA A 12 14.32 -3.41 -13.21
C ALA A 12 14.99 -2.25 -13.99
N PHE A 13 14.21 -1.29 -14.47
CA PHE A 13 14.72 -0.19 -15.30
C PHE A 13 15.19 1.05 -14.50
N VAL A 14 14.61 1.31 -13.32
CA VAL A 14 14.85 2.57 -12.59
C VAL A 14 16.03 2.47 -11.62
N LYS A 15 17.01 3.36 -11.80
CA LYS A 15 18.24 3.47 -10.96
C LYS A 15 17.89 3.95 -9.54
N ASN A 16 18.39 3.24 -8.52
CA ASN A 16 18.44 3.70 -7.12
C ASN A 16 17.10 3.90 -6.38
N PHE A 17 16.01 3.26 -6.78
CA PHE A 17 14.81 3.28 -5.96
C PHE A 17 14.91 2.23 -4.84
N SER A 18 14.71 2.65 -3.59
CA SER A 18 14.47 1.69 -2.50
C SER A 18 13.14 0.96 -2.77
N GLN A 19 13.01 -0.29 -2.29
CA GLN A 19 11.77 -1.07 -2.41
C GLN A 19 10.52 -0.26 -2.01
N LEU A 20 10.66 0.59 -0.98
CA LEU A 20 9.62 1.50 -0.52
C LEU A 20 9.21 2.53 -1.56
N MET A 21 10.18 3.14 -2.25
CA MET A 21 9.94 4.23 -3.19
C MET A 21 9.21 3.70 -4.42
N THR A 22 9.49 2.47 -4.85
CA THR A 22 8.79 1.88 -6.00
C THR A 22 7.38 1.43 -5.65
N ALA A 23 7.21 0.78 -4.49
CA ALA A 23 5.88 0.46 -3.98
C ALA A 23 5.04 1.74 -3.81
N SER A 24 5.63 2.81 -3.27
CA SER A 24 4.94 4.08 -3.08
C SER A 24 4.60 4.76 -4.40
N LEU A 25 5.47 4.70 -5.42
CA LEU A 25 5.16 5.24 -6.74
C LEU A 25 3.98 4.50 -7.39
N PHE A 26 3.90 3.18 -7.22
CA PHE A 26 2.76 2.39 -7.68
C PHE A 26 1.45 2.80 -6.99
N PHE A 27 1.46 2.88 -5.65
CA PHE A 27 0.28 3.28 -4.89
C PHE A 27 -0.08 4.76 -5.08
N ALA A 28 0.90 5.63 -5.33
CA ALA A 28 0.70 7.01 -5.74
C ALA A 28 0.03 7.09 -7.11
N GLY A 29 0.44 6.26 -8.06
CA GLY A 29 -0.24 6.10 -9.36
C GLY A 29 -1.71 5.69 -9.20
N ALA A 30 -1.99 4.74 -8.31
CA ALA A 30 -3.36 4.34 -7.98
C ALA A 30 -4.17 5.50 -7.37
N ALA A 31 -3.56 6.31 -6.50
CA ALA A 31 -4.22 7.50 -5.94
C ALA A 31 -4.50 8.56 -7.00
N ILE A 32 -3.56 8.82 -7.93
CA ILE A 32 -3.76 9.74 -9.05
C ILE A 32 -4.89 9.22 -9.97
N ALA A 33 -4.92 7.92 -10.25
CA ALA A 33 -6.00 7.31 -11.01
C ALA A 33 -7.37 7.50 -10.32
N GLY A 34 -7.43 7.36 -8.99
CA GLY A 34 -8.64 7.65 -8.20
C GLY A 34 -9.07 9.13 -8.28
N ALA A 35 -8.11 10.05 -8.20
CA ALA A 35 -8.35 11.48 -8.37
C ALA A 35 -8.88 11.83 -9.78
N PHE A 36 -8.30 11.19 -10.82
CA PHE A 36 -8.71 11.34 -12.21
C PHE A 36 -10.10 10.74 -12.46
N ASN A 37 -10.38 9.56 -11.90
CA ASN A 37 -11.70 8.94 -12.00
C ASN A 37 -12.79 9.81 -11.35
N SER A 38 -12.48 10.44 -10.21
CA SER A 38 -13.38 11.38 -9.53
C SER A 38 -13.70 12.61 -10.41
N PHE A 39 -12.70 13.11 -11.14
CA PHE A 39 -12.86 14.21 -12.10
C PHE A 39 -13.65 13.78 -13.35
N LEU A 40 -13.33 12.63 -13.93
CA LEU A 40 -14.08 12.06 -15.06
C LEU A 40 -15.54 11.82 -14.70
N ALA A 41 -15.81 11.28 -13.51
CA ALA A 41 -17.16 11.08 -13.01
C ALA A 41 -17.93 12.40 -12.95
N PHE A 42 -17.32 13.49 -12.49
CA PHE A 42 -17.92 14.83 -12.52
C PHE A 42 -18.25 15.29 -13.95
N SER A 43 -17.29 15.17 -14.88
CA SER A 43 -17.48 15.60 -16.28
C SER A 43 -18.55 14.78 -17.01
N ILE A 44 -18.62 13.47 -16.76
CA ILE A 44 -19.53 12.55 -17.47
C ILE A 44 -20.93 12.58 -16.86
N THR A 45 -21.06 12.73 -15.54
CA THR A 45 -22.38 12.87 -14.90
C THR A 45 -23.08 14.16 -15.34
N SER A 46 -22.34 15.15 -15.87
CA SER A 46 -22.91 16.35 -16.49
C SER A 46 -23.55 16.07 -17.88
N LEU A 47 -23.34 14.89 -18.47
CA LEU A 47 -23.96 14.44 -19.72
C LEU A 47 -25.28 13.68 -19.51
N ASP A 48 -25.82 13.70 -18.29
CA ASP A 48 -27.05 13.00 -17.95
C ASP A 48 -28.23 13.42 -18.85
N GLY A 49 -28.96 12.43 -19.36
CA GLY A 49 -30.08 12.63 -20.29
C GLY A 49 -29.69 12.84 -21.76
N LYS A 50 -28.40 12.95 -22.09
CA LYS A 50 -27.95 13.06 -23.49
C LYS A 50 -28.07 11.71 -24.19
N PHE A 51 -28.73 11.69 -25.36
CA PHE A 51 -29.09 10.47 -26.12
C PHE A 51 -29.96 9.45 -25.36
N GLY A 52 -30.70 9.89 -24.33
CA GLY A 52 -31.58 9.00 -23.55
C GLY A 52 -30.85 8.03 -22.62
N LEU A 53 -29.55 8.23 -22.40
CA LEU A 53 -28.73 7.45 -21.48
C LEU A 53 -28.52 8.21 -20.17
N ASN A 54 -28.52 7.47 -19.07
CA ASN A 54 -28.20 8.02 -17.76
C ASN A 54 -26.68 8.26 -17.65
N GLY A 55 -26.26 9.24 -16.84
CA GLY A 55 -24.85 9.60 -16.66
C GLY A 55 -23.94 8.43 -16.25
N TRP A 56 -24.45 7.47 -15.46
CA TRP A 56 -23.70 6.27 -15.07
C TRP A 56 -23.44 5.32 -16.25
N GLN A 57 -24.33 5.26 -17.24
CA GLN A 57 -24.14 4.43 -18.44
C GLN A 57 -23.05 4.99 -19.34
N TRP A 58 -23.00 6.32 -19.49
CA TRP A 58 -21.93 7.01 -20.18
C TRP A 58 -20.57 6.78 -19.50
N LEU A 59 -20.54 6.75 -18.16
CA LEU A 59 -19.32 6.49 -17.40
C LEU A 59 -18.74 5.11 -17.75
N PHE A 60 -19.55 4.05 -17.67
CA PHE A 60 -19.09 2.70 -18.02
C PHE A 60 -18.70 2.55 -19.50
N MET A 61 -19.43 3.21 -20.40
CA MET A 61 -19.14 3.13 -21.84
C MET A 61 -17.80 3.77 -22.17
N ILE A 62 -17.55 4.98 -21.68
CA ILE A 62 -16.29 5.71 -21.94
C ILE A 62 -15.13 4.97 -21.29
N ASP A 63 -15.25 4.61 -20.01
CA ASP A 63 -14.18 3.94 -19.26
C ASP A 63 -13.87 2.55 -19.84
N GLY A 64 -14.90 1.80 -20.24
CA GLY A 64 -14.75 0.51 -20.90
C GLY A 64 -14.04 0.61 -22.25
N VAL A 65 -14.44 1.56 -23.10
CA VAL A 65 -13.81 1.76 -24.42
C VAL A 65 -12.34 2.16 -24.29
N VAL A 66 -12.03 3.12 -23.40
CA VAL A 66 -10.66 3.54 -23.14
C VAL A 66 -9.82 2.36 -22.62
N THR A 67 -10.37 1.55 -21.72
CA THR A 67 -9.70 0.35 -21.20
C THR A 67 -9.39 -0.66 -22.29
N VAL A 68 -10.32 -0.92 -23.22
CA VAL A 68 -10.11 -1.83 -24.35
C VAL A 68 -9.01 -1.31 -25.28
N ILE A 69 -9.00 -0.01 -25.58
CA ILE A 69 -7.96 0.61 -26.41
C ILE A 69 -6.59 0.47 -25.73
N ILE A 70 -6.48 0.78 -24.44
CA ILE A 70 -5.23 0.65 -23.68
C ILE A 70 -4.79 -0.82 -23.63
N ALA A 71 -5.70 -1.77 -23.43
CA ALA A 71 -5.39 -3.20 -23.45
C ALA A 71 -4.82 -3.63 -24.81
N PHE A 72 -5.45 -3.21 -25.91
CA PHE A 72 -4.96 -3.48 -27.26
C PHE A 72 -3.57 -2.85 -27.50
N LEU A 73 -3.37 -1.59 -27.12
CA LEU A 73 -2.08 -0.91 -27.24
C LEU A 73 -1.01 -1.55 -26.35
N SER A 74 -1.37 -2.02 -25.15
CA SER A 74 -0.44 -2.64 -24.22
C SER A 74 0.23 -3.89 -24.79
N TYR A 75 -0.49 -4.65 -25.63
CA TYR A 75 0.05 -5.81 -26.34
C TYR A 75 1.19 -5.44 -27.30
N PHE A 76 1.15 -4.25 -27.90
CA PHE A 76 2.19 -3.78 -28.83
C PHE A 76 3.31 -3.00 -28.15
N ILE A 77 3.00 -2.33 -27.03
CA ILE A 77 3.95 -1.41 -26.36
C ILE A 77 4.81 -2.14 -25.33
N PHE A 78 4.26 -3.12 -24.59
CA PHE A 78 5.01 -3.79 -23.53
C PHE A 78 5.82 -4.97 -24.05
N PRO A 79 7.16 -4.91 -23.96
CA PRO A 79 8.00 -6.06 -24.26
C PRO A 79 7.94 -7.08 -23.12
N ASP A 80 7.94 -8.36 -23.46
CA ASP A 80 7.92 -9.45 -22.48
C ASP A 80 9.21 -9.52 -21.63
N TYR A 81 10.33 -9.04 -22.18
CA TYR A 81 11.63 -9.06 -21.52
C TYR A 81 12.36 -7.73 -21.72
N ALA A 82 13.23 -7.38 -20.76
CA ALA A 82 14.14 -6.24 -20.90
C ALA A 82 15.03 -6.37 -22.15
N GLU A 83 15.32 -7.60 -22.57
CA GLU A 83 16.12 -7.91 -23.77
C GLU A 83 15.38 -7.59 -25.08
N THR A 84 14.06 -7.77 -25.11
CA THR A 84 13.20 -7.54 -26.29
C THR A 84 12.60 -6.13 -26.33
N ALA A 85 12.92 -5.30 -25.34
CA ALA A 85 12.46 -3.92 -25.28
C ALA A 85 13.02 -3.07 -26.44
N THR A 86 12.12 -2.71 -27.36
CA THR A 86 12.41 -1.90 -28.57
C THR A 86 12.66 -0.42 -28.24
N TRP A 87 12.22 0.04 -27.08
CA TRP A 87 12.33 1.43 -26.62
C TRP A 87 13.62 1.74 -25.85
N LEU A 88 14.44 0.74 -25.52
CA LEU A 88 15.72 0.91 -24.84
C LEU A 88 16.86 1.01 -25.84
N THR A 89 17.77 1.96 -25.62
CA THR A 89 19.06 1.96 -26.31
C THR A 89 19.90 0.76 -25.90
N GLU A 90 20.86 0.35 -26.75
CA GLU A 90 21.65 -0.86 -26.50
C GLU A 90 22.44 -0.79 -25.17
N ASN A 91 22.90 0.41 -24.80
CA ASN A 91 23.56 0.66 -23.52
C ASN A 91 22.61 0.55 -22.33
N GLU A 92 21.40 1.11 -22.42
CA GLU A 92 20.38 0.99 -21.37
C GLU A 92 19.89 -0.44 -21.21
N ARG A 93 19.77 -1.18 -22.32
CA ARG A 93 19.40 -2.59 -22.31
C ARG A 93 20.44 -3.44 -21.59
N LYS A 94 21.73 -3.29 -21.93
CA LYS A 94 22.82 -4.00 -21.24
C LYS A 94 22.83 -3.71 -19.75
N LEU A 95 22.63 -2.44 -19.39
CA LEU A 95 22.59 -1.99 -18.00
C LEU A 95 21.35 -2.52 -17.25
N ALA A 96 20.19 -2.58 -17.91
CA ALA A 96 18.97 -3.19 -17.35
C ALA A 96 19.13 -4.69 -17.13
N ILE A 97 19.72 -5.42 -18.09
CA ILE A 97 20.02 -6.85 -17.97
C ILE A 97 21.02 -7.09 -16.83
N GLU A 98 22.08 -6.29 -16.76
CA GLU A 98 23.08 -6.38 -15.69
C GLU A 98 22.46 -6.09 -14.32
N ARG A 99 21.57 -5.10 -14.22
CA ARG A 99 20.81 -4.84 -12.98
C ARG A 99 19.88 -5.96 -12.64
N ILE A 100 19.10 -6.49 -13.58
CA ILE A 100 18.26 -7.67 -13.33
C ILE A 100 19.16 -8.81 -12.84
N ARG A 101 20.34 -9.04 -13.43
CA ARG A 101 21.29 -10.07 -12.95
C ARG A 101 21.89 -9.77 -11.58
N LEU A 102 22.10 -8.51 -11.22
CA LEU A 102 22.64 -8.11 -9.91
C LEU A 102 21.58 -8.14 -8.81
N ASP A 103 20.37 -7.66 -9.11
CA ASP A 103 19.21 -7.65 -8.21
C ASP A 103 18.60 -9.05 -8.06
N THR A 104 18.73 -9.88 -9.10
CA THR A 104 18.40 -11.32 -9.09
C THR A 104 19.61 -12.20 -8.72
N GLY A 105 20.80 -11.64 -8.48
CA GLY A 105 22.05 -12.38 -8.20
C GLY A 105 22.32 -13.60 -9.09
N GLU A 106 23.22 -14.48 -8.66
CA GLU A 106 23.26 -15.87 -9.15
C GLU A 106 21.97 -16.68 -8.84
N SER A 107 20.92 -16.03 -8.29
CA SER A 107 19.66 -16.66 -7.87
C SER A 107 18.55 -16.69 -8.92
N ALA A 108 18.82 -16.27 -10.17
CA ALA A 108 17.92 -16.56 -11.30
C ALA A 108 17.87 -18.08 -11.63
N TYR A 109 18.89 -18.84 -11.24
CA TYR A 109 18.94 -20.31 -11.38
C TYR A 109 18.88 -21.05 -10.05
N SER A 110 19.02 -20.38 -8.91
CA SER A 110 18.73 -20.95 -7.60
C SER A 110 17.36 -20.50 -7.11
N THR A 111 16.32 -21.06 -7.72
CA THR A 111 15.06 -21.30 -7.02
C THR A 111 15.36 -22.21 -5.82
N HIS A 112 15.89 -21.68 -4.74
CA HIS A 112 15.80 -22.33 -3.44
C HIS A 112 14.35 -22.16 -2.97
N PHE A 113 13.47 -22.93 -3.62
CA PHE A 113 12.16 -23.29 -3.09
C PHE A 113 12.44 -24.09 -1.83
N ASP A 114 12.69 -23.37 -0.74
CA ASP A 114 13.03 -23.97 0.52
C ASP A 114 11.76 -24.12 1.33
N LYS A 115 11.25 -25.36 1.36
CA LYS A 115 10.09 -25.74 2.16
C LYS A 115 10.27 -25.34 3.62
N PHE A 116 11.50 -25.32 4.12
CA PHE A 116 11.81 -24.90 5.46
C PHE A 116 11.53 -23.41 5.68
N GLN A 117 11.98 -22.53 4.77
CA GLN A 117 11.68 -21.09 4.81
C GLN A 117 10.17 -20.79 4.73
N ILE A 118 9.43 -21.59 3.96
CA ILE A 118 7.96 -21.47 3.87
C ILE A 118 7.33 -21.80 5.23
N ILE A 119 7.70 -22.92 5.84
CA ILE A 119 7.20 -23.31 7.16
C ILE A 119 7.61 -22.29 8.22
N GLN A 120 8.82 -21.73 8.14
CA GLN A 120 9.25 -20.65 9.02
C GLN A 120 8.36 -19.41 8.87
N ALA A 121 7.93 -19.04 7.65
CA ALA A 121 7.00 -17.94 7.44
C ALA A 121 5.69 -18.17 8.21
N PHE A 122 5.11 -19.36 8.09
CA PHE A 122 3.86 -19.71 8.79
C PHE A 122 4.00 -19.76 10.32
N LYS A 123 5.21 -19.92 10.85
CA LYS A 123 5.47 -19.95 12.30
C LYS A 123 5.88 -18.58 12.87
N ASP A 124 6.15 -17.59 12.02
CA ASP A 124 6.70 -16.31 12.47
C ASP A 124 5.60 -15.37 12.97
N LEU A 125 5.54 -15.18 14.29
CA LEU A 125 4.59 -14.29 14.94
C LEU A 125 4.65 -12.85 14.41
N LYS A 126 5.82 -12.40 13.95
CA LYS A 126 6.01 -11.05 13.41
C LYS A 126 5.13 -10.84 12.18
N ILE A 127 5.01 -11.85 11.31
CA ILE A 127 4.19 -11.80 10.09
C ILE A 127 2.72 -11.65 10.47
N TYR A 128 2.23 -12.37 11.47
CA TYR A 128 0.84 -12.26 11.92
C TYR A 128 0.50 -10.87 12.50
N ILE A 129 1.42 -10.24 13.24
CA ILE A 129 1.21 -8.87 13.72
C ILE A 129 1.11 -7.91 12.51
N PHE A 130 1.99 -8.05 11.53
CA PHE A 130 1.92 -7.28 10.29
C PHE A 130 0.65 -7.55 9.49
N MET A 131 0.15 -8.79 9.44
CA MET A 131 -1.13 -9.13 8.79
C MET A 131 -2.30 -8.36 9.42
N VAL A 132 -2.37 -8.29 10.74
CA VAL A 132 -3.45 -7.56 11.44
C VAL A 132 -3.31 -6.04 11.24
N ILE A 133 -2.10 -5.50 11.33
CA ILE A 133 -1.84 -4.08 11.03
C ILE A 133 -2.30 -3.75 9.61
N TYR A 134 -1.89 -4.57 8.63
CA TYR A 134 -2.23 -4.37 7.23
C TYR A 134 -3.74 -4.48 6.98
N PHE A 135 -4.40 -5.45 7.61
CA PHE A 135 -5.86 -5.58 7.55
C PHE A 135 -6.57 -4.33 8.03
N CYS A 136 -6.19 -3.78 9.19
CA CYS A 136 -6.77 -2.53 9.69
C CYS A 136 -6.61 -1.39 8.66
N ILE A 137 -5.39 -1.21 8.13
CA ILE A 137 -5.10 -0.16 7.15
C ILE A 137 -5.94 -0.33 5.87
N VAL A 138 -6.02 -1.56 5.33
CA VAL A 138 -6.74 -1.86 4.08
C VAL A 138 -8.25 -1.68 4.24
N VAL A 139 -8.84 -2.11 5.37
CA VAL A 139 -10.27 -1.89 5.64
C VAL A 139 -10.59 -0.40 5.56
N ILE A 140 -9.79 0.44 6.21
CA ILE A 140 -10.02 1.87 6.25
C ILE A 140 -9.77 2.50 4.88
N LEU A 141 -8.72 2.08 4.16
CA LEU A 141 -8.39 2.61 2.83
C LEU A 141 -9.52 2.33 1.84
N PHE A 142 -10.01 1.10 1.78
CA PHE A 142 -11.12 0.74 0.89
C PHE A 142 -12.41 1.44 1.29
N SER A 143 -12.70 1.52 2.60
CA SER A 143 -13.89 2.25 3.07
C SER A 143 -13.81 3.73 2.68
N PHE A 144 -12.65 4.34 2.84
CA PHE A 144 -12.40 5.71 2.43
C PHE A 144 -12.59 5.86 0.91
N ALA A 145 -11.93 5.04 0.11
CA ALA A 145 -11.99 5.13 -1.35
C ALA A 145 -13.41 4.92 -1.92
N PHE A 146 -14.19 4.00 -1.34
CA PHE A 146 -15.56 3.72 -1.80
C PHE A 146 -16.57 4.78 -1.38
N PHE A 147 -16.44 5.31 -0.16
CA PHE A 147 -17.48 6.15 0.44
C PHE A 147 -17.12 7.63 0.53
N ILE A 148 -15.92 8.06 0.11
CA ILE A 148 -15.53 9.48 0.04
C ILE A 148 -16.59 10.36 -0.65
N PRO A 149 -17.14 10.01 -1.84
CA PRO A 149 -18.15 10.84 -2.48
C PRO A 149 -19.43 10.94 -1.64
N SER A 150 -19.84 9.84 -1.01
CA SER A 150 -21.02 9.78 -0.13
C SER A 150 -20.81 10.57 1.17
N ILE A 151 -19.61 10.52 1.74
CA ILE A 151 -19.22 11.31 2.92
C ILE A 151 -19.31 12.79 2.56
N VAL A 152 -18.71 13.21 1.44
CA VAL A 152 -18.73 14.61 0.99
C VAL A 152 -20.16 15.06 0.66
N ASN A 153 -20.99 14.21 0.03
CA ASN A 153 -22.39 14.52 -0.20
C ASN A 153 -23.16 14.72 1.12
N GLY A 154 -22.90 13.89 2.14
CA GLY A 154 -23.44 14.06 3.49
C GLY A 154 -23.07 15.38 4.17
N LEU A 155 -22.05 16.09 3.70
CA LEU A 155 -21.68 17.42 4.20
C LEU A 155 -22.54 18.56 3.62
N GLY A 156 -23.48 18.25 2.71
CA GLY A 156 -24.39 19.22 2.10
C GLY A 156 -24.02 19.64 0.67
N PHE A 157 -23.02 19.01 0.06
CA PHE A 157 -22.66 19.27 -1.34
C PHE A 157 -23.55 18.48 -2.31
N ASN A 158 -23.82 19.05 -3.49
CA ASN A 158 -24.53 18.35 -4.58
C ASN A 158 -23.74 17.11 -5.03
N THR A 159 -24.41 16.00 -5.34
CA THR A 159 -23.84 14.74 -5.85
C THR A 159 -22.76 14.93 -6.91
N VAL A 160 -22.97 15.84 -7.86
CA VAL A 160 -21.99 16.11 -8.92
C VAL A 160 -20.73 16.79 -8.33
N ILE A 161 -20.91 17.81 -7.50
CA ILE A 161 -19.81 18.52 -6.83
C ILE A 161 -19.07 17.59 -5.84
N SER A 162 -19.77 16.68 -5.18
CA SER A 162 -19.17 15.70 -4.26
C SER A 162 -18.18 14.78 -4.96
N GLN A 163 -18.44 14.39 -6.22
CA GLN A 163 -17.46 13.63 -7.02
C GLN A 163 -16.20 14.47 -7.29
N LEU A 164 -16.35 15.74 -7.65
CA LEU A 164 -15.19 16.62 -7.86
C LEU A 164 -14.38 16.83 -6.57
N LEU A 165 -15.06 17.11 -5.46
CA LEU A 165 -14.46 17.28 -4.12
C LEU A 165 -13.92 15.98 -3.53
N SER A 166 -14.15 14.83 -4.16
CA SER A 166 -13.50 13.58 -3.78
C SER A 166 -12.06 13.50 -4.28
N SER A 167 -11.69 14.29 -5.29
CA SER A 167 -10.35 14.27 -5.90
C SER A 167 -9.23 14.76 -4.96
N PRO A 168 -9.37 15.89 -4.22
CA PRO A 168 -8.27 16.42 -3.40
C PRO A 168 -7.75 15.48 -2.31
N PRO A 169 -8.59 14.74 -1.54
CA PRO A 169 -8.08 13.76 -0.59
C PRO A 169 -7.16 12.69 -1.21
N PHE A 170 -7.43 12.23 -2.44
CA PHE A 170 -6.55 11.30 -3.16
C PHE A 170 -5.23 11.97 -3.57
N ILE A 171 -5.27 13.22 -4.02
CA ILE A 171 -4.07 13.98 -4.40
C ILE A 171 -3.16 14.18 -3.18
N PHE A 172 -3.72 14.56 -2.03
CA PHE A 172 -2.95 14.68 -0.79
C PHE A 172 -2.37 13.34 -0.34
N GLY A 173 -3.12 12.25 -0.48
CA GLY A 173 -2.64 10.90 -0.23
C GLY A 173 -1.46 10.51 -1.12
N CYS A 174 -1.51 10.86 -2.41
CA CYS A 174 -0.40 10.65 -3.36
C CYS A 174 0.86 11.42 -2.95
N ILE A 175 0.73 12.72 -2.67
CA ILE A 175 1.85 13.57 -2.24
C ILE A 175 2.49 13.02 -0.96
N SER A 176 1.66 12.66 0.02
CA SER A 176 2.10 12.09 1.29
C SER A 176 2.85 10.76 1.10
N SER A 177 2.31 9.86 0.28
CA SER A 177 2.93 8.58 -0.05
C SER A 177 4.36 8.78 -0.58
N ILE A 178 4.56 9.69 -1.54
CA ILE A 178 5.88 9.95 -2.13
C ILE A 178 6.84 10.60 -1.11
N ILE A 179 6.36 11.57 -0.32
CA ILE A 179 7.18 12.25 0.69
C ILE A 179 7.67 11.25 1.75
N ILE A 180 6.75 10.45 2.30
CA ILE A 180 7.06 9.45 3.31
C ILE A 180 8.00 8.39 2.74
N ALA A 181 7.79 7.96 1.50
CA ALA A 181 8.67 7.00 0.84
C ALA A 181 10.11 7.50 0.75
N LYS A 182 10.29 8.77 0.37
CA LYS A 182 11.61 9.42 0.27
C LYS A 182 12.26 9.58 1.65
N LEU A 183 11.49 10.00 2.66
CA LEU A 183 12.00 10.20 4.02
C LEU A 183 12.34 8.86 4.68
N SER A 184 11.37 7.96 4.79
CA SER A 184 11.55 6.63 5.41
C SER A 184 12.62 5.81 4.67
N GLY A 185 12.66 5.88 3.34
CA GLY A 185 13.70 5.24 2.53
C GLY A 185 15.11 5.79 2.78
N ARG A 186 15.26 7.10 3.04
CA ARG A 186 16.57 7.72 3.35
C ARG A 186 17.08 7.30 4.73
N TYR A 187 16.21 7.23 5.72
CA TYR A 187 16.59 6.90 7.10
C TYR A 187 16.57 5.39 7.39
N LYS A 188 16.01 4.56 6.49
CA LYS A 188 15.81 3.11 6.67
C LYS A 188 15.07 2.76 7.97
N VAL A 189 14.16 3.64 8.36
CA VAL A 189 13.30 3.52 9.53
C VAL A 189 11.87 3.64 9.02
N TYR A 190 11.02 2.68 9.35
CA TYR A 190 9.65 2.53 8.84
C TYR A 190 8.60 2.63 9.95
N GLY A 191 8.83 2.04 11.12
CA GLY A 191 7.84 1.97 12.20
C GLY A 191 7.35 3.36 12.67
N PRO A 192 8.24 4.30 13.03
CA PRO A 192 7.85 5.66 13.41
C PRO A 192 7.08 6.43 12.33
N TYR A 193 7.45 6.27 11.06
CA TYR A 193 6.73 6.90 9.95
C TYR A 193 5.35 6.29 9.74
N LEU A 194 5.20 4.97 9.91
CA LEU A 194 3.89 4.33 9.88
C LEU A 194 3.00 4.83 11.01
N ILE A 195 3.52 4.90 12.24
CA ILE A 195 2.79 5.40 13.41
C ILE A 195 2.38 6.87 13.18
N PHE A 196 3.28 7.71 12.69
CA PHE A 196 3.00 9.11 12.37
C PHE A 196 1.84 9.25 11.37
N ASN A 197 1.86 8.48 10.28
CA ASN A 197 0.79 8.51 9.28
C ASN A 197 -0.55 8.00 9.82
N LEU A 198 -0.53 6.96 10.65
CA LEU A 198 -1.72 6.47 11.33
C LEU A 198 -2.31 7.54 12.25
N LEU A 199 -1.49 8.26 13.02
CA LEU A 199 -1.94 9.35 13.89
C LEU A 199 -2.52 10.53 13.10
N ILE A 200 -1.91 10.91 11.98
CA ILE A 200 -2.49 11.91 11.06
C ILE A 200 -3.88 11.46 10.59
N SER A 201 -4.00 10.19 10.16
CA SER A 201 -5.29 9.67 9.71
C SER A 201 -6.33 9.66 10.84
N MET A 202 -5.93 9.33 12.07
CA MET A 202 -6.80 9.40 13.25
C MET A 202 -7.31 10.81 13.50
N MET A 203 -6.44 11.83 13.40
CA MET A 203 -6.86 13.23 13.52
C MET A 203 -7.93 13.59 12.48
N GLY A 204 -7.78 13.13 11.23
CA GLY A 204 -8.77 13.33 10.18
C GLY A 204 -10.13 12.71 10.51
N TYR A 205 -10.17 11.47 11.00
CA TYR A 205 -11.41 10.82 11.41
C TYR A 205 -12.02 11.43 12.67
N ILE A 206 -11.22 11.90 13.63
CA ILE A 206 -11.73 12.63 14.80
C ILE A 206 -12.46 13.90 14.36
N LEU A 207 -11.88 14.67 13.43
CA LEU A 207 -12.52 15.88 12.89
C LEU A 207 -13.83 15.58 12.15
N LEU A 208 -13.97 14.40 11.54
CA LEU A 208 -15.21 13.97 10.91
C LEU A 208 -16.30 13.57 11.93
N ILE A 209 -15.92 13.07 13.11
CA ILE A 209 -16.85 12.64 14.17
C ILE A 209 -17.34 13.82 15.02
N VAL A 210 -16.45 14.78 15.31
CA VAL A 210 -16.77 15.90 16.19
C VAL A 210 -17.97 16.68 15.65
N PRO A 211 -18.99 16.95 16.48
CA PRO A 211 -20.12 17.78 16.08
C PRO A 211 -19.63 19.20 15.77
N SER A 212 -19.56 19.52 14.48
CA SER A 212 -19.28 20.88 14.00
C SER A 212 -20.29 21.25 12.90
N ASP A 213 -20.83 22.46 12.99
CA ASP A 213 -21.72 23.03 11.96
C ASP A 213 -20.93 23.47 10.71
N THR A 214 -19.60 23.59 10.82
CA THR A 214 -18.73 24.03 9.73
C THR A 214 -18.40 22.88 8.77
N THR A 215 -19.06 22.85 7.61
CA THR A 215 -18.78 21.93 6.48
C THR A 215 -17.30 21.89 6.09
N SER A 216 -16.62 23.04 6.09
CA SER A 216 -15.20 23.14 5.73
C SER A 216 -14.28 22.35 6.66
N LEU A 217 -14.60 22.28 7.97
CA LEU A 217 -13.78 21.57 8.94
C LEU A 217 -13.84 20.06 8.73
N LYS A 218 -15.04 19.53 8.45
CA LYS A 218 -15.24 18.11 8.13
C LYS A 218 -14.55 17.72 6.82
N TYR A 219 -14.62 18.59 5.81
CA TYR A 219 -13.92 18.37 4.56
C TYR A 219 -12.39 18.37 4.72
N ILE A 220 -11.84 19.30 5.51
CA ILE A 220 -10.43 19.28 5.90
C ILE A 220 -10.08 17.97 6.63
N GLY A 221 -10.96 17.49 7.51
CA GLY A 221 -10.82 16.19 8.16
C GLY A 221 -10.70 15.02 7.17
N ALA A 222 -11.53 14.99 6.12
CA ALA A 222 -11.45 14.00 5.06
C ALA A 222 -10.11 14.07 4.29
N CYS A 223 -9.64 15.27 3.95
CA CYS A 223 -8.34 15.47 3.30
C CYS A 223 -7.17 14.99 4.17
N ILE A 224 -7.21 15.29 5.48
CA ILE A 224 -6.19 14.83 6.45
C ILE A 224 -6.22 13.31 6.61
N ALA A 225 -7.41 12.71 6.66
CA ALA A 225 -7.56 11.26 6.71
C ALA A 225 -6.93 10.57 5.49
N GLY A 226 -7.19 11.11 4.29
CA GLY A 226 -6.57 10.70 3.04
C GLY A 226 -5.04 10.85 3.05
N LEU A 227 -4.53 11.98 3.53
CA LEU A 227 -3.09 12.26 3.62
C LEU A 227 -2.34 11.17 4.41
N GLY A 228 -2.89 10.73 5.55
CA GLY A 228 -2.27 9.68 6.35
C GLY A 228 -2.37 8.28 5.72
N ILE A 229 -3.54 7.90 5.23
CA ILE A 229 -3.83 6.49 4.95
C ILE A 229 -3.12 5.92 3.73
N PHE A 230 -2.96 6.71 2.66
CA PHE A 230 -2.32 6.24 1.42
C PHE A 230 -0.84 5.92 1.59
N ALA A 231 -0.15 6.61 2.52
CA ALA A 231 1.25 6.34 2.83
C ALA A 231 1.42 5.05 3.66
N CYS A 232 0.42 4.62 4.43
CA CYS A 232 0.52 3.47 5.32
C CYS A 232 0.71 2.13 4.60
N ILE A 233 0.11 1.95 3.42
CA ILE A 233 0.20 0.69 2.65
C ILE A 233 1.64 0.37 2.21
N PRO A 234 2.32 1.22 1.42
CA PRO A 234 3.68 0.92 0.99
C PRO A 234 4.67 0.87 2.15
N THR A 235 4.47 1.69 3.19
CA THR A 235 5.33 1.68 4.39
C THR A 235 5.21 0.38 5.16
N SER A 236 4.00 -0.12 5.42
CA SER A 236 3.79 -1.39 6.13
C SER A 236 4.30 -2.60 5.33
N LEU A 237 4.07 -2.63 4.02
CA LEU A 237 4.61 -3.68 3.15
C LEU A 237 6.13 -3.73 3.16
N THR A 238 6.78 -2.56 3.02
CA THR A 238 8.24 -2.50 3.01
C THR A 238 8.84 -2.79 4.38
N TRP A 239 8.14 -2.40 5.45
CA TRP A 239 8.57 -2.71 6.81
C TRP A 239 8.58 -4.22 7.07
N LEU A 240 7.59 -4.95 6.56
CA LEU A 240 7.58 -6.41 6.61
C LEU A 240 8.72 -7.00 5.77
N THR A 241 8.85 -6.61 4.49
CA THR A 241 9.83 -7.23 3.58
C THR A 241 11.28 -6.94 3.97
N SER A 242 11.54 -5.81 4.63
CA SER A 242 12.86 -5.46 5.17
C SER A 242 13.22 -6.25 6.44
N ASN A 243 12.25 -6.91 7.07
CA ASN A 243 12.41 -7.67 8.31
C ASN A 243 12.32 -9.20 8.12
N LEU A 244 12.19 -9.66 6.89
CA LEU A 244 12.21 -11.07 6.53
C LEU A 244 13.46 -11.37 5.70
N ALA A 245 14.26 -12.32 6.17
CA ALA A 245 15.39 -12.84 5.42
C ALA A 245 14.98 -14.16 4.73
N GLY A 246 15.59 -14.43 3.57
CA GLY A 246 15.24 -15.55 2.71
C GLY A 246 14.16 -15.16 1.70
N ASP A 247 14.40 -15.45 0.42
CA ASP A 247 13.52 -15.05 -0.67
C ASP A 247 12.16 -15.74 -0.58
N SER A 248 12.14 -17.04 -0.27
CA SER A 248 10.90 -17.80 -0.09
C SER A 248 10.09 -17.31 1.11
N LYS A 249 10.74 -17.04 2.25
CA LYS A 249 10.06 -16.53 3.46
C LYS A 249 9.47 -15.14 3.24
N ARG A 250 10.23 -14.25 2.59
CA ARG A 250 9.80 -12.89 2.25
C ARG A 250 8.62 -12.91 1.27
N ALA A 251 8.68 -13.72 0.21
CA ALA A 251 7.59 -13.86 -0.75
C ALA A 251 6.30 -14.38 -0.09
N VAL A 252 6.39 -15.47 0.69
CA VAL A 252 5.24 -16.04 1.41
C VAL A 252 4.70 -15.06 2.45
N GLY A 253 5.55 -14.41 3.23
CA GLY A 253 5.14 -13.42 4.23
C GLY A 253 4.39 -12.23 3.61
N SER A 254 4.90 -11.67 2.51
CA SER A 254 4.20 -10.62 1.76
C SER A 254 2.87 -11.10 1.19
N ALA A 255 2.82 -12.31 0.63
CA ALA A 255 1.59 -12.90 0.10
C ALA A 255 0.54 -13.11 1.19
N MET A 256 0.94 -13.63 2.36
CA MET A 256 0.06 -13.79 3.52
C MET A 256 -0.53 -12.46 3.99
N MET A 257 0.32 -11.42 4.10
CA MET A 257 -0.12 -10.08 4.48
C MET A 257 -1.14 -9.50 3.50
N ILE A 258 -0.86 -9.57 2.19
CA ILE A 258 -1.76 -9.03 1.15
C ILE A 258 -3.06 -9.84 1.08
N ALA A 259 -2.98 -11.17 1.13
CA ALA A 259 -4.16 -12.04 1.10
C ALA A 259 -5.09 -11.75 2.29
N TRP A 260 -4.52 -11.59 3.49
CA TRP A 260 -5.29 -11.23 4.67
C TRP A 260 -5.89 -9.83 4.56
N GLY A 261 -5.13 -8.88 4.02
CA GLY A 261 -5.61 -7.51 3.76
C GLY A 261 -6.83 -7.47 2.84
N ASN A 262 -6.88 -8.30 1.80
CA ASN A 262 -8.00 -8.33 0.86
C ASN A 262 -9.34 -8.77 1.50
N ILE A 263 -9.30 -9.54 2.59
CA ILE A 263 -10.50 -9.85 3.39
C ILE A 263 -11.12 -8.55 3.94
N GLY A 264 -10.29 -7.55 4.22
CA GLY A 264 -10.72 -6.22 4.64
C GLY A 264 -11.61 -5.50 3.62
N GLY A 265 -11.52 -5.85 2.33
CA GLY A 265 -12.42 -5.35 1.29
C GLY A 265 -13.88 -5.71 1.56
N VAL A 266 -14.14 -6.94 2.01
CA VAL A 266 -15.51 -7.39 2.35
C VAL A 266 -16.09 -6.60 3.52
N VAL A 267 -15.25 -6.35 4.54
CA VAL A 267 -15.65 -5.58 5.73
C VAL A 267 -15.88 -4.11 5.36
N SER A 268 -15.01 -3.53 4.52
CA SER A 268 -15.06 -2.12 4.13
C SER A 268 -16.38 -1.72 3.48
N GLY A 269 -16.95 -2.60 2.64
CA GLY A 269 -18.22 -2.34 1.95
C GLY A 269 -19.43 -2.23 2.89
N GLN A 270 -19.31 -2.64 4.16
CA GLN A 270 -20.40 -2.63 5.14
C GLN A 270 -20.27 -1.52 6.19
N LEU A 271 -19.16 -0.76 6.20
CA LEU A 271 -18.88 0.24 7.24
C LEU A 271 -19.79 1.48 7.14
N TYR A 272 -20.10 1.93 5.93
CA TYR A 272 -20.88 3.14 5.69
C TYR A 272 -22.27 2.77 5.18
N ARG A 273 -23.20 2.65 6.12
CA ARG A 273 -24.60 2.30 5.84
C ARG A 273 -25.41 3.55 5.54
N SER A 274 -26.39 3.42 4.64
CA SER A 274 -27.34 4.49 4.34
C SER A 274 -28.17 4.93 5.54
N SER A 275 -28.37 4.05 6.53
CA SER A 275 -29.05 4.35 7.81
C SER A 275 -28.34 5.40 8.65
N ASP A 276 -27.02 5.52 8.48
CA ASP A 276 -26.18 6.37 9.34
C ASP A 276 -25.88 7.72 8.65
N ALA A 277 -26.44 7.93 7.45
CA ALA A 277 -26.39 9.21 6.76
C ALA A 277 -27.17 10.27 7.57
N PRO A 278 -26.77 11.56 7.51
CA PRO A 278 -25.65 12.11 6.73
C PRO A 278 -24.31 12.17 7.48
N ALA A 279 -24.29 11.89 8.80
CA ALA A 279 -23.11 12.10 9.64
C ALA A 279 -22.16 10.89 9.71
N TYR A 280 -22.61 9.70 9.30
CA TYR A 280 -21.84 8.45 9.24
C TYR A 280 -21.00 8.14 10.49
N LYS A 281 -21.50 8.50 11.68
CA LYS A 281 -20.75 8.42 12.95
C LYS A 281 -20.25 7.02 13.26
N THR A 282 -21.05 5.99 12.97
CA THR A 282 -20.67 4.59 13.18
C THR A 282 -19.48 4.20 12.31
N GLY A 283 -19.55 4.50 11.00
CA GLY A 283 -18.48 4.18 10.05
C GLY A 283 -17.17 4.88 10.41
N HIS A 284 -17.23 6.17 10.77
CA HIS A 284 -16.08 6.91 11.24
C HIS A 284 -15.51 6.37 12.56
N SER A 285 -16.38 5.96 13.50
CA SER A 285 -15.95 5.41 14.80
C SER A 285 -15.25 4.07 14.65
N VAL A 286 -15.77 3.18 13.79
CA VAL A 286 -15.13 1.90 13.47
C VAL A 286 -13.77 2.13 12.81
N ALA A 287 -13.68 3.06 11.86
CA ALA A 287 -12.41 3.44 11.24
C ALA A 287 -11.40 3.94 12.29
N LEU A 288 -11.84 4.80 13.23
CA LEU A 288 -11.00 5.30 14.32
C LEU A 288 -10.52 4.18 15.25
N SER A 289 -11.38 3.22 15.60
CA SER A 289 -11.01 2.06 16.41
C SER A 289 -9.98 1.18 15.71
N LEU A 290 -10.14 0.93 14.40
CA LEU A 290 -9.17 0.16 13.62
C LEU A 290 -7.82 0.88 13.50
N LEU A 291 -7.83 2.21 13.36
CA LEU A 291 -6.59 3.00 13.40
C LEU A 291 -5.90 2.89 14.76
N ALA A 292 -6.65 2.99 15.86
CA ALA A 292 -6.09 2.85 17.20
C ALA A 292 -5.46 1.46 17.40
N VAL A 293 -6.11 0.39 16.94
CA VAL A 293 -5.55 -0.97 16.96
C VAL A 293 -4.27 -1.04 16.12
N ALA A 294 -4.26 -0.48 14.91
CA ALA A 294 -3.08 -0.44 14.06
C ALA A 294 -1.91 0.33 14.71
N VAL A 295 -2.17 1.44 15.40
CA VAL A 295 -1.16 2.21 16.14
C VAL A 295 -0.58 1.37 17.28
N ILE A 296 -1.43 0.77 18.11
CA ILE A 296 -1.00 -0.06 19.24
C ILE A 296 -0.14 -1.23 18.75
N LEU A 297 -0.60 -1.95 17.73
CA LEU A 297 0.14 -3.07 17.17
C LEU A 297 1.46 -2.62 16.51
N SER A 298 1.48 -1.46 15.85
CA SER A 298 2.71 -0.90 15.28
C SER A 298 3.74 -0.54 16.38
N ILE A 299 3.30 0.01 17.50
CA ILE A 299 4.17 0.28 18.66
C ILE A 299 4.70 -1.02 19.26
N ILE A 300 3.85 -2.03 19.43
CA ILE A 300 4.25 -3.36 19.92
C ILE A 300 5.29 -3.97 18.98
N GLN A 301 5.03 -3.94 17.67
CA GLN A 301 5.94 -4.48 16.67
C GLN A 301 7.29 -3.75 16.69
N TYR A 302 7.28 -2.42 16.75
CA TYR A 302 8.50 -1.61 16.89
C TYR A 302 9.30 -2.00 18.13
N TYR A 303 8.64 -2.16 19.27
CA TYR A 303 9.30 -2.55 20.52
C TYR A 303 9.87 -3.97 20.46
N LEU A 304 9.13 -4.94 19.89
CA LEU A 304 9.58 -6.31 19.73
C LEU A 304 10.83 -6.40 18.83
N LEU A 305 10.83 -5.70 17.70
CA LEU A 305 11.98 -5.64 16.78
C LEU A 305 13.19 -4.95 17.43
N ASN A 306 12.98 -3.83 18.11
CA ASN A 306 14.06 -3.12 18.81
C ASN A 306 14.64 -3.96 19.96
N ARG A 307 13.78 -4.66 20.71
CA ARG A 307 14.21 -5.58 21.77
C ARG A 307 15.01 -6.73 21.19
N ALA A 308 14.57 -7.32 20.07
CA ALA A 308 15.31 -8.37 19.37
C ALA A 308 16.68 -7.89 18.90
N ASN A 309 16.76 -6.70 18.29
CA ASN A 309 18.04 -6.09 17.89
C ASN A 309 18.99 -5.90 19.08
N LYS A 310 18.49 -5.39 20.21
CA LYS A 310 19.30 -5.22 21.43
C LYS A 310 19.82 -6.55 21.99
N TYR A 311 19.02 -7.62 21.93
CA TYR A 311 19.49 -8.94 22.37
C TYR A 311 20.56 -9.52 21.43
N LYS A 312 20.36 -9.41 20.12
CA LYS A 312 21.34 -9.87 19.12
C LYS A 312 22.69 -9.17 19.25
N LEU A 313 22.69 -7.87 19.55
CA LEU A 313 23.91 -7.08 19.75
C LEU A 313 24.61 -7.37 21.08
N LYS A 314 23.87 -7.74 22.13
CA LYS A 314 24.43 -7.98 23.47
C LYS A 314 25.04 -9.37 23.62
N ASP A 315 24.45 -10.38 22.99
CA ASP A 315 24.89 -11.77 23.12
C ASP A 315 24.75 -12.54 21.79
N PRO A 316 25.62 -12.24 20.80
CA PRO A 316 25.55 -12.87 19.48
C PRO A 316 25.82 -14.38 19.54
N GLU A 317 26.75 -14.80 20.41
CA GLU A 317 27.19 -16.20 20.52
C GLU A 317 26.08 -17.14 20.97
N ARG A 318 25.15 -16.65 21.81
CA ARG A 318 24.00 -17.43 22.24
C ARG A 318 23.08 -17.88 21.11
N PHE A 319 23.01 -17.11 20.01
CA PHE A 319 22.23 -17.49 18.83
C PHE A 319 22.93 -18.52 17.94
N LEU A 320 24.24 -18.71 18.12
CA LEU A 320 25.07 -19.62 17.33
C LEU A 320 25.46 -20.89 18.11
N LYS A 321 25.28 -20.88 19.43
CA LYS A 321 25.74 -21.93 20.33
C LYS A 321 24.97 -23.24 20.10
N GLY A 322 25.70 -24.27 19.66
CA GLY A 322 25.18 -25.63 19.47
C GLY A 322 24.49 -25.87 18.13
N LEU A 323 24.62 -24.96 17.16
CA LEU A 323 24.09 -25.11 15.81
C LEU A 323 25.20 -25.55 14.84
N ASN A 324 24.85 -26.45 13.92
CA ASN A 324 25.72 -26.83 12.80
C ASN A 324 25.79 -25.72 11.73
N GLU A 325 26.78 -25.74 10.84
CA GLU A 325 26.95 -24.72 9.78
C GLU A 325 25.69 -24.55 8.90
N GLU A 326 25.00 -25.65 8.58
CA GLU A 326 23.75 -25.64 7.81
C GLU A 326 22.60 -25.01 8.62
N GLU A 327 22.54 -25.25 9.93
CA GLU A 327 21.52 -24.66 10.81
C GLU A 327 21.77 -23.16 11.03
N VAL A 328 23.03 -22.74 11.09
CA VAL A 328 23.43 -21.34 11.16
C VAL A 328 23.00 -20.60 9.89
N MET A 329 23.19 -21.21 8.71
CA MET A 329 22.74 -20.63 7.44
C MET A 329 21.20 -20.53 7.36
N ASN A 330 20.49 -21.48 7.96
CA ASN A 330 19.03 -21.56 7.98
C ASN A 330 18.35 -20.66 9.04
N LEU A 331 19.11 -19.97 9.90
CA LEU A 331 18.58 -19.02 10.89
C LEU A 331 17.87 -17.82 10.23
N GLY A 332 18.28 -17.44 9.01
CA GLY A 332 17.67 -16.34 8.26
C GLY A 332 17.60 -15.04 9.08
N ASP A 333 16.38 -14.55 9.34
CA ASP A 333 16.17 -13.30 10.07
C ASP A 333 16.48 -13.43 11.55
N LEU A 334 16.63 -14.64 12.11
CA LEU A 334 17.04 -14.87 13.50
C LEU A 334 18.56 -14.76 13.69
N HIS A 335 19.33 -14.79 12.61
CA HIS A 335 20.78 -14.72 12.66
C HIS A 335 21.25 -13.39 13.33
N PRO A 336 22.28 -13.40 14.19
CA PRO A 336 22.71 -12.22 14.93
C PRO A 336 23.25 -11.09 14.03
N SER A 337 23.80 -11.41 12.86
CA SER A 337 24.21 -10.39 11.87
C SER A 337 23.03 -9.69 11.17
N PHE A 338 21.84 -10.29 11.20
CA PHE A 338 20.63 -9.68 10.63
C PHE A 338 20.02 -8.70 11.64
N ILE A 339 20.11 -7.42 11.34
CA ILE A 339 19.52 -6.35 12.16
C ILE A 339 18.17 -5.96 11.55
N TYR A 340 17.11 -6.05 12.35
CA TYR A 340 15.77 -5.65 11.95
C TYR A 340 15.69 -4.15 11.68
N SER A 341 15.00 -3.78 10.62
CA SER A 341 14.65 -2.39 10.32
C SER A 341 13.51 -1.94 11.22
N LEU A 342 13.72 -0.84 11.96
CA LEU A 342 12.79 -0.34 12.98
C LEU A 342 11.61 0.41 12.40
#